data_AF-A0A3R8R6F0-F1
#
_entry.id   AF-A0A3R8R6F0-F1
#
_cell.length_a   1.000
_cell.length_b   1.000
_cell.length_c   1.000
_cell.angle_alpha   90.00
_cell.angle_beta   90.00
_cell.angle_gamma   90.00
#
_symmetry.space_group_name_H-M   'P 1'
#
loop_
_entity.id
_entity.type
_entity.pdbx_description
1 polymer ?
#
loop_
_entity_poly.entity_id
_entity_poly.type
_entity_poly.pdbx_seq_one_letter_code
_entity_poly.pdbx_strand_id
1 'polypeptide(L)'
;MQLNTQQQVDQAETVLRLSWVIVFGVILFSVFTVTPLVERSTPAGWEWSAPILPLVVDVAVVISIRVDAIVARLGGSTTGWPLALRVLTGGASVALNVGNSVLDGDWVGALVHTAAPAVLIVVAEASLKWRREIAAASTRIEAERREQEDARRREIREREERARADREREQEARREEHERQEAAERERRREEQAEREREREHAARVAREEREHAAQLEAAREDRADARHREEQERQARERKAEADRRDRERREQEDARKAKEAERDRKAAEARRAPVAAVSPAVSTPRPAVSATVSDDAPAKLPEAQARQAVIDGVSAGRSQREIAALTGWSTGWVAKRVLELGEAA
;
A
#
# COMPACT_ATOMS: atom_id res chain seq x y z
N MET A 1 36.48 33.12 15.45
CA MET A 1 37.16 32.51 16.61
C MET A 1 36.17 32.51 17.77
N GLN A 2 35.51 31.38 18.06
CA GLN A 2 34.55 31.30 19.16
C GLN A 2 35.31 31.19 20.48
N LEU A 3 35.43 32.29 21.22
CA LEU A 3 35.86 32.23 22.61
C LEU A 3 34.80 31.45 23.39
N ASN A 4 35.21 30.40 24.09
CA ASN A 4 34.30 29.44 24.69
C ASN A 4 33.48 30.15 25.78
N THR A 5 32.17 30.31 25.57
CA THR A 5 31.30 31.16 26.40
C THR A 5 31.34 30.77 27.87
N GLN A 6 31.54 29.48 28.16
CA GLN A 6 31.67 28.94 29.51
C GLN A 6 32.90 29.54 30.23
N GLN A 7 34.07 29.60 29.56
CA GLN A 7 35.28 30.21 30.13
C GLN A 7 35.11 31.69 30.47
N GLN A 8 34.27 32.43 29.72
CA GLN A 8 33.96 33.83 30.04
C GLN A 8 33.07 33.95 31.30
N VAL A 9 32.16 33.01 31.52
CA VAL A 9 31.36 32.94 32.76
C VAL A 9 32.24 32.54 33.95
N ASP A 10 33.09 31.53 33.79
CA ASP A 10 34.01 31.05 34.83
C ASP A 10 35.00 32.16 35.25
N GLN A 11 35.51 32.94 34.28
CA GLN A 11 36.34 34.13 34.55
C GLN A 11 35.55 35.23 35.25
N ALA A 12 34.32 35.53 34.83
CA ALA A 12 33.48 36.54 35.48
C ALA A 12 33.13 36.16 36.93
N GLU A 13 32.89 34.87 37.22
CA GLU A 13 32.68 34.40 38.59
C GLU A 13 33.98 34.47 39.41
N THR A 14 35.12 34.09 38.83
CA THR A 14 36.43 34.19 39.49
C THR A 14 36.77 35.63 39.87
N VAL A 15 36.53 36.60 38.98
CA VAL A 15 36.68 38.04 39.26
C VAL A 15 35.69 38.51 40.34
N LEU A 16 34.46 38.01 40.33
CA LEU A 16 33.47 38.34 41.37
C LEU A 16 33.89 37.81 42.75
N ARG A 17 34.44 36.58 42.83
CA ARG A 17 35.01 36.00 44.06
C ARG A 17 36.22 36.82 44.56
N LEU A 18 37.14 37.21 43.67
CA LEU A 18 38.27 38.09 44.00
C LEU A 18 37.83 39.45 44.56
N SER A 19 36.74 40.03 44.03
CA SER A 19 36.22 41.32 44.54
C SER A 19 35.81 41.28 46.01
N TRP A 20 35.34 40.14 46.52
CA TRP A 20 35.00 39.97 47.93
C TRP A 20 36.24 39.90 48.83
N VAL A 21 37.37 39.37 48.34
CA VAL A 21 38.64 39.37 49.09
C VAL A 21 39.13 40.80 49.31
N ILE A 22 38.99 41.66 48.29
CA ILE A 22 39.34 43.09 48.38
C ILE A 22 38.43 43.80 49.39
N VAL A 23 37.12 43.59 49.32
CA VAL A 23 36.14 44.18 50.27
C VAL A 23 36.44 43.74 51.70
N PHE A 24 36.71 42.45 51.94
CA PHE A 24 37.09 41.94 53.26
C PHE A 24 38.38 42.59 53.78
N GLY A 25 39.41 42.71 52.93
CA GLY A 25 40.66 43.37 53.29
C GLY A 25 40.50 44.83 53.69
N VAL A 26 39.61 45.58 53.03
CA VAL A 26 39.34 46.98 53.40
C VAL A 26 38.54 47.09 54.70
N ILE A 27 37.52 46.25 54.92
CA ILE A 27 36.78 46.21 56.19
C ILE A 27 37.74 45.90 57.35
N LEU A 28 38.63 44.92 57.17
CA LEU A 28 39.61 44.54 58.19
C LEU A 28 40.60 45.69 58.50
N PHE A 29 41.07 46.40 57.47
CA PHE A 29 41.91 47.59 57.65
C PHE A 29 41.18 48.70 58.43
N SER A 30 39.96 49.03 58.03
CA SER A 30 39.12 50.05 58.66
C SER A 30 38.78 49.74 60.13
N VAL A 31 38.56 48.46 60.46
CA VAL A 31 38.43 48.01 61.85
C VAL A 31 39.73 48.27 62.63
N PHE A 32 40.90 47.94 62.09
CA PHE A 32 42.17 48.20 62.78
C PHE A 32 42.51 49.69 62.95
N THR A 33 42.09 50.56 62.03
CA THR A 33 42.37 52.01 62.09
C THR A 33 41.38 52.78 62.97
N VAL A 34 40.10 52.38 62.98
CA VAL A 34 39.05 53.09 63.72
C VAL A 34 38.86 52.57 65.15
N THR A 35 39.14 51.28 65.44
CA THR A 35 38.99 50.72 66.80
C THR A 35 39.71 51.56 67.89
N PRO A 36 40.97 51.97 67.72
CA PRO A 36 41.67 52.78 68.74
C PRO A 36 41.07 54.17 68.98
N LEU A 37 40.37 54.75 67.99
CA LEU A 37 39.65 56.02 68.14
C LEU A 37 38.35 55.83 68.94
N VAL A 38 37.61 54.76 68.65
CA VAL A 38 36.37 54.42 69.36
C VAL A 38 36.68 54.03 70.81
N GLU A 39 37.73 53.24 71.05
CA GLU A 39 38.20 52.84 72.38
C GLU A 39 38.49 54.05 73.28
N ARG A 40 39.21 55.07 72.78
CA ARG A 40 39.44 56.36 73.48
C ARG A 40 38.18 57.10 73.88
N SER A 41 37.07 56.86 73.18
CA SER A 41 35.77 57.54 73.37
C SER A 41 34.75 56.66 74.11
N THR A 42 35.11 55.44 74.48
CA THR A 42 34.22 54.43 75.06
C THR A 42 34.35 54.41 76.60
N PRO A 43 33.24 54.27 77.37
CA PRO A 43 33.32 54.13 78.82
C PRO A 43 34.10 52.87 79.24
N ALA A 44 34.81 52.96 80.37
CA ALA A 44 35.59 51.83 80.90
C ALA A 44 34.73 50.57 81.10
N GLY A 45 35.23 49.43 80.65
CA GLY A 45 34.53 48.14 80.62
C GLY A 45 33.68 47.86 79.36
N TRP A 46 33.61 48.81 78.41
CA TRP A 46 32.89 48.66 77.13
C TRP A 46 33.81 48.58 75.90
N GLU A 47 35.14 48.54 76.10
CA GLU A 47 36.18 48.57 75.06
C GLU A 47 36.02 47.42 74.05
N TRP A 48 35.50 46.27 74.50
CA TRP A 48 35.14 45.12 73.64
C TRP A 48 34.17 45.48 72.49
N SER A 49 33.42 46.57 72.60
CA SER A 49 32.48 47.04 71.57
C SER A 49 33.12 47.96 70.53
N ALA A 50 34.33 48.49 70.77
CA ALA A 50 35.02 49.40 69.87
C ALA A 50 35.19 48.92 68.41
N PRO A 51 35.51 47.63 68.10
CA PRO A 51 35.59 47.15 66.72
C PRO A 51 34.23 46.93 66.04
N ILE A 52 33.12 46.94 66.80
CA ILE A 52 31.78 46.70 66.24
C ILE A 52 31.31 47.91 65.43
N LEU A 53 31.61 49.14 65.88
CA LEU A 53 31.19 50.37 65.20
C LEU A 53 31.73 50.50 63.77
N PRO A 54 33.05 50.41 63.49
CA PRO A 54 33.56 50.48 62.11
C PRO A 54 33.05 49.33 61.24
N LEU A 55 32.99 48.10 61.78
CA LEU A 55 32.45 46.95 61.07
C LEU A 55 31.01 47.19 60.59
N VAL A 56 30.14 47.73 61.45
CA VAL A 56 28.76 48.07 61.10
C VAL A 56 28.69 49.20 60.07
N VAL A 57 29.53 50.23 60.18
CA VAL A 57 29.58 51.33 59.21
C VAL A 57 29.98 50.83 57.82
N ASP A 58 31.06 50.05 57.70
CA ASP A 58 31.52 49.60 56.39
C ASP A 58 30.61 48.51 55.79
N VAL A 59 29.98 47.67 56.62
CA VAL A 59 28.89 46.79 56.16
C VAL A 59 27.72 47.63 55.63
N ALA A 60 27.36 48.76 56.26
CA ALA A 60 26.34 49.67 55.75
C ALA A 60 26.76 50.37 54.44
N VAL A 61 28.03 50.75 54.28
CA VAL A 61 28.58 51.26 53.00
C VAL A 61 28.46 50.20 51.90
N VAL A 62 28.90 48.97 52.16
CA VAL A 62 28.85 47.86 51.20
C VAL A 62 27.41 47.52 50.83
N ILE A 63 26.48 47.49 51.80
CA ILE A 63 25.05 47.26 51.55
C ILE A 63 24.45 48.40 50.73
N SER A 64 24.71 49.67 51.07
CA SER A 64 24.22 50.83 50.31
C SER A 64 24.63 50.75 48.82
N ILE A 65 25.93 50.54 48.57
CA ILE A 65 26.48 50.35 47.22
C ILE A 65 25.86 49.14 46.50
N ARG A 66 25.51 48.07 47.23
CA ARG A 66 24.89 46.86 46.66
C ARG A 66 23.41 47.05 46.34
N VAL A 67 22.67 47.78 47.18
CA VAL A 67 21.23 48.07 47.00
C VAL A 67 21.01 48.85 45.71
N ASP A 68 21.84 49.85 45.39
CA ASP A 68 21.77 50.58 44.11
C ASP A 68 21.82 49.65 42.88
N ALA A 69 22.66 48.60 42.93
CA ALA A 69 22.78 47.62 41.86
C ALA A 69 21.59 46.65 41.77
N ILE A 70 20.78 46.53 42.83
CA ILE A 70 19.53 45.76 42.85
C ILE A 70 18.37 46.65 42.35
N VAL A 71 18.27 47.89 42.85
CA VAL A 71 17.26 48.87 42.41
C VAL A 71 17.37 49.14 40.90
N ALA A 72 18.58 49.32 40.38
CA ALA A 72 18.82 49.48 38.94
C ALA A 72 18.43 48.26 38.10
N ARG A 73 18.45 47.04 38.67
CA ARG A 73 17.98 45.81 38.00
C ARG A 73 16.46 45.67 37.98
N LEU A 74 15.76 46.31 38.92
CA LEU A 74 14.30 46.33 39.02
C LEU A 74 13.67 47.51 38.26
N GLY A 75 14.45 48.24 37.45
CA GLY A 75 13.98 49.41 36.69
C GLY A 75 13.84 50.70 37.51
N GLY A 76 14.25 50.69 38.78
CA GLY A 76 14.22 51.87 39.64
C GLY A 76 15.38 52.84 39.35
N SER A 77 15.11 54.14 39.47
CA SER A 77 16.13 55.19 39.36
C SER A 77 17.05 55.20 40.58
N THR A 78 18.36 55.13 40.38
CA THR A 78 19.38 55.28 41.45
C THR A 78 19.66 56.74 41.84
N THR A 79 18.97 57.69 41.22
CA THR A 79 19.04 59.13 41.55
C THR A 79 18.04 59.47 42.66
N GLY A 80 18.46 60.30 43.63
CA GLY A 80 17.64 60.68 44.80
C GLY A 80 18.17 60.06 46.11
N TRP A 81 17.26 59.55 46.94
CA TRP A 81 17.56 59.04 48.29
C TRP A 81 18.71 58.01 48.36
N PRO A 82 18.85 57.03 47.46
CA PRO A 82 19.96 56.06 47.53
C PRO A 82 21.34 56.71 47.36
N LEU A 83 21.45 57.71 46.46
CA LEU A 83 22.66 58.51 46.30
C LEU A 83 22.96 59.35 47.55
N ALA A 84 21.94 59.93 48.18
CA ALA A 84 22.10 60.68 49.43
C ALA A 84 22.60 59.77 50.57
N LEU A 85 22.04 58.57 50.72
CA LEU A 85 22.55 57.56 51.65
C LEU A 85 24.00 57.18 51.35
N ARG A 86 24.34 56.91 50.09
CA ARG A 86 25.71 56.55 49.70
C ARG A 86 26.72 57.65 50.06
N VAL A 87 26.38 58.91 49.78
CA VAL A 87 27.23 60.08 50.12
C VAL A 87 27.36 60.23 51.63
N LEU A 88 26.26 60.07 52.39
CA LEU A 88 26.27 60.16 53.85
C LEU A 88 27.11 59.06 54.50
N THR A 89 26.86 57.79 54.17
CA THR A 89 27.57 56.66 54.79
C THR A 89 29.04 56.58 54.33
N GLY A 90 29.33 56.90 53.05
CA GLY A 90 30.69 57.01 52.55
C GLY A 90 31.45 58.17 53.22
N GLY A 91 30.83 59.33 53.36
CA GLY A 91 31.38 60.47 54.09
C GLY A 91 31.63 60.15 55.58
N ALA A 92 30.75 59.37 56.22
CA ALA A 92 30.93 58.91 57.59
C ALA A 92 32.12 57.93 57.72
N SER A 93 32.29 56.96 56.81
CA SER A 93 33.44 56.05 56.82
C SER A 93 34.77 56.79 56.59
N VAL A 94 34.79 57.80 55.71
CA VAL A 94 35.95 58.73 55.57
C VAL A 94 36.18 59.50 56.87
N ALA A 95 35.17 60.15 57.44
CA ALA A 95 35.31 60.97 58.65
C ALA A 95 35.79 60.17 59.87
N LEU A 96 35.35 58.91 60.02
CA LEU A 96 35.81 58.02 61.09
C LEU A 96 37.27 57.56 60.88
N ASN A 97 37.64 57.16 59.66
CA ASN A 97 39.01 56.74 59.35
C ASN A 97 40.04 57.89 59.45
N VAL A 98 39.65 59.09 59.02
CA VAL A 98 40.54 60.25 58.91
C VAL A 98 40.51 61.14 60.17
N GLY A 99 39.46 61.05 60.98
CA GLY A 99 39.17 61.96 62.09
C GLY A 99 40.28 62.06 63.13
N ASN A 100 40.86 60.93 63.56
CA ASN A 100 41.94 60.95 64.55
C ASN A 100 43.17 61.72 64.03
N SER A 101 43.64 61.41 62.82
CA SER A 101 44.82 62.08 62.24
C SER A 101 44.58 63.57 61.98
N VAL A 102 43.38 63.99 61.59
CA VAL A 102 43.06 65.42 61.44
C VAL A 102 43.00 66.15 62.79
N LEU A 103 42.50 65.51 63.85
CA LEU A 103 42.51 66.06 65.21
C LEU A 103 43.93 66.16 65.79
N ASP A 104 44.78 65.16 65.51
CA ASP A 104 46.19 65.13 65.90
C ASP A 104 47.10 66.01 64.99
N GLY A 105 46.55 66.62 63.93
CA GLY A 105 47.25 67.49 62.97
C GLY A 105 48.12 66.76 61.92
N ASP A 106 48.06 65.43 61.88
CA ASP A 106 48.78 64.58 60.94
C ASP A 106 48.07 64.47 59.58
N TRP A 107 48.43 65.38 58.66
CA TRP A 107 47.97 65.35 57.28
C TRP A 107 48.46 64.14 56.48
N VAL A 108 49.52 63.45 56.91
CA VAL A 108 50.05 62.24 56.22
C VAL A 108 49.22 61.02 56.60
N GLY A 109 48.98 60.80 57.90
CA GLY A 109 48.03 59.79 58.38
C GLY A 109 46.62 60.01 57.83
N ALA A 110 46.15 61.26 57.78
CA ALA A 110 44.86 61.61 57.18
C ALA A 110 44.77 61.17 55.70
N LEU A 111 45.83 61.38 54.92
CA LEU A 111 45.90 60.92 53.52
C LEU A 111 45.96 59.39 53.42
N VAL A 112 46.74 58.72 54.27
CA VAL A 112 46.85 57.25 54.31
C VAL A 112 45.51 56.59 54.66
N HIS A 113 44.79 57.09 55.67
CA HIS A 113 43.49 56.56 56.06
C HIS A 113 42.36 56.91 55.08
N THR A 114 42.53 57.93 54.23
CA THR A 114 41.62 58.21 53.10
C THR A 114 41.70 57.15 52.00
N ALA A 115 42.84 56.45 51.86
CA ALA A 115 43.06 55.51 50.75
C ALA A 115 42.07 54.33 50.73
N ALA A 116 41.71 53.78 51.89
CA ALA A 116 40.79 52.65 51.99
C ALA A 116 39.35 53.00 51.54
N PRO A 117 38.70 54.06 52.06
CA PRO A 117 37.43 54.55 51.51
C PRO A 117 37.51 54.94 50.02
N ALA A 118 38.60 55.57 49.57
CA ALA A 118 38.78 55.94 48.16
C ALA A 118 38.80 54.71 47.24
N VAL A 119 39.47 53.63 47.64
CA VAL A 119 39.47 52.34 46.92
C VAL A 119 38.05 51.74 46.86
N LEU A 120 37.27 51.78 47.96
CA LEU A 120 35.88 51.30 47.92
C LEU A 120 35.01 52.07 46.92
N ILE A 121 35.15 53.39 46.86
CA ILE A 121 34.40 54.25 45.92
C ILE A 121 34.78 53.92 44.47
N VAL A 122 36.08 53.85 44.16
CA VAL A 122 36.57 53.52 42.81
C VAL A 122 36.16 52.10 42.39
N VAL A 123 36.29 51.11 43.28
CA VAL A 123 35.86 49.73 43.03
C VAL A 123 34.35 49.66 42.82
N ALA A 124 33.55 50.44 43.56
CA ALA A 124 32.09 50.50 43.40
C ALA A 124 31.66 51.04 42.03
N GLU A 125 32.25 52.14 41.56
CA GLU A 125 31.93 52.71 40.24
C GLU A 125 32.40 51.80 39.10
N ALA A 126 33.63 51.30 39.15
CA ALA A 126 34.15 50.38 38.13
C ALA A 126 33.31 49.10 38.07
N SER A 127 32.93 48.54 39.23
CA SER A 127 32.02 47.39 39.31
C SER A 127 30.59 47.68 38.82
N LEU A 128 30.16 48.94 38.74
CA LEU A 128 28.89 49.31 38.13
C LEU A 128 29.01 49.36 36.60
N LYS A 129 30.10 49.93 36.07
CA LYS A 129 30.38 49.96 34.63
C LYS A 129 30.51 48.55 34.06
N TRP A 130 31.40 47.71 34.61
CA TRP A 130 31.58 46.34 34.15
C TRP A 130 30.28 45.51 34.21
N ARG A 131 29.44 45.69 35.23
CA ARG A 131 28.15 44.99 35.30
C ARG A 131 27.13 45.44 34.24
N ARG A 132 27.17 46.69 33.77
CA ARG A 132 26.36 47.13 32.62
C ARG A 132 26.87 46.51 31.32
N GLU A 133 28.18 46.50 31.11
CA GLU A 133 28.82 45.93 29.91
C GLU A 133 28.61 44.42 29.82
N ILE A 134 28.77 43.69 30.94
CA ILE A 134 28.46 42.25 31.04
C ILE A 134 26.98 42.00 30.76
N ALA A 135 26.05 42.76 31.36
CA ALA A 135 24.62 42.57 31.13
C ALA A 135 24.23 42.81 29.65
N ALA A 136 24.77 43.86 29.02
CA ALA A 136 24.54 44.13 27.60
C ALA A 136 25.13 43.04 26.69
N ALA A 137 26.30 42.48 27.05
CA ALA A 137 26.88 41.35 26.35
C ALA A 137 26.03 40.07 26.50
N SER A 138 25.56 39.74 27.71
CA SER A 138 24.65 38.62 27.96
C SER A 138 23.36 38.73 27.15
N THR A 139 22.68 39.87 27.16
CA THR A 139 21.44 40.08 26.40
C THR A 139 21.66 39.91 24.90
N ARG A 140 22.81 40.39 24.36
CA ARG A 140 23.15 40.18 22.95
C ARG A 140 23.40 38.70 22.63
N ILE A 141 24.16 37.99 23.47
CA ILE A 141 24.43 36.55 23.30
C ILE A 141 23.13 35.73 23.39
N GLU A 142 22.19 36.09 24.27
CA GLU A 142 20.87 35.46 24.32
C GLU A 142 20.04 35.73 23.07
N ALA A 143 20.06 36.95 22.53
CA ALA A 143 19.38 37.27 21.28
C ALA A 143 19.96 36.46 20.10
N GLU A 144 21.30 36.46 19.94
CA GLU A 144 22.00 35.67 18.92
C GLU A 144 21.70 34.16 19.04
N ARG A 145 21.58 33.62 20.25
CA ARG A 145 21.19 32.21 20.47
C ARG A 145 19.74 31.93 20.09
N ARG A 146 18.79 32.80 20.47
CA ARG A 146 17.37 32.65 20.11
C ARG A 146 17.18 32.70 18.59
N GLU A 147 17.87 33.62 17.92
CA GLU A 147 17.88 33.71 16.45
C GLU A 147 18.46 32.45 15.80
N GLN A 148 19.56 31.90 16.32
CA GLN A 148 20.13 30.63 15.83
C GLN A 148 19.20 29.43 16.07
N GLU A 149 18.50 29.37 17.20
CA GLU A 149 17.50 28.33 17.48
C GLU A 149 16.29 28.45 16.53
N ASP A 150 15.75 29.64 16.32
CA ASP A 150 14.63 29.87 15.40
C ASP A 150 15.03 29.61 13.94
N ALA A 151 16.25 29.96 13.53
CA ALA A 151 16.79 29.61 12.22
C ALA A 151 16.85 28.10 12.01
N ARG A 152 17.39 27.34 12.99
CA ARG A 152 17.40 25.86 12.96
C ARG A 152 15.98 25.27 12.95
N ARG A 153 15.05 25.83 13.73
CA ARG A 153 13.64 25.40 13.75
C ARG A 153 12.94 25.63 12.41
N ARG A 154 13.25 26.72 11.70
CA ARG A 154 12.77 26.99 10.34
C ARG A 154 13.38 26.00 9.34
N GLU A 155 14.69 25.81 9.38
CA GLU A 155 15.39 24.86 8.49
C GLU A 155 14.86 23.43 8.62
N ILE A 156 14.61 22.96 9.86
CA ILE A 156 14.01 21.64 10.12
C ILE A 156 12.60 21.55 9.52
N ARG A 157 11.75 22.58 9.71
CA ARG A 157 10.39 22.61 9.11
C ARG A 157 10.42 22.59 7.59
N GLU A 158 11.27 23.42 6.97
CA GLU A 158 11.42 23.42 5.50
C GLU A 158 11.89 22.06 4.98
N ARG A 159 12.80 21.37 5.69
CA ARG A 159 13.24 20.01 5.34
C ARG A 159 12.10 18.99 5.48
N GLU A 160 11.31 19.08 6.55
CA GLU A 160 10.13 18.24 6.75
C GLU A 160 9.04 18.49 5.70
N GLU A 161 8.77 19.74 5.33
CA GLU A 161 7.76 20.14 4.34
C GLU A 161 8.15 19.65 2.94
N ARG A 162 9.42 19.85 2.52
CA ARG A 162 9.95 19.28 1.27
C ARG A 162 9.84 17.74 1.28
N ALA A 163 10.25 17.10 2.37
CA ALA A 163 10.12 15.65 2.53
C ALA A 163 8.67 15.15 2.67
N ARG A 164 7.66 16.01 2.84
CA ARG A 164 6.24 15.64 2.70
C ARG A 164 5.81 15.75 1.24
N ALA A 165 6.06 16.91 0.62
CA ALA A 165 5.73 17.17 -0.78
C ALA A 165 6.36 16.14 -1.75
N ASP A 166 7.61 15.72 -1.51
CA ASP A 166 8.27 14.71 -2.35
C ASP A 166 7.64 13.31 -2.18
N ARG A 167 7.18 12.94 -0.98
CA ARG A 167 6.42 11.69 -0.74
C ARG A 167 4.99 11.74 -1.29
N GLU A 168 4.37 12.92 -1.32
CA GLU A 168 3.06 13.13 -1.93
C GLU A 168 3.15 12.98 -3.45
N ARG A 169 4.15 13.61 -4.09
CA ARG A 169 4.48 13.42 -5.52
C ARG A 169 4.81 11.97 -5.87
N GLU A 170 5.56 11.27 -5.02
CA GLU A 170 5.86 9.85 -5.26
C GLU A 170 4.60 8.98 -5.18
N GLN A 171 3.68 9.28 -4.25
CA GLN A 171 2.39 8.58 -4.18
C GLN A 171 1.47 8.91 -5.36
N GLU A 172 1.46 10.16 -5.82
CA GLU A 172 0.71 10.60 -7.00
C GLU A 172 1.23 9.91 -8.27
N ALA A 173 2.55 9.90 -8.49
CA ALA A 173 3.17 9.20 -9.61
C ALA A 173 2.90 7.68 -9.58
N ARG A 174 2.97 7.04 -8.40
CA ARG A 174 2.61 5.62 -8.23
C ARG A 174 1.13 5.33 -8.51
N ARG A 175 0.23 6.26 -8.20
CA ARG A 175 -1.21 6.14 -8.53
C ARG A 175 -1.44 6.29 -10.02
N GLU A 176 -0.86 7.31 -10.65
CA GLU A 176 -0.91 7.48 -12.11
C GLU A 176 -0.35 6.25 -12.84
N GLU A 177 0.78 5.69 -12.39
CA GLU A 177 1.34 4.48 -12.99
C GLU A 177 0.38 3.30 -12.85
N HIS A 178 -0.22 3.09 -11.67
CA HIS A 178 -1.18 2.02 -11.45
C HIS A 178 -2.46 2.20 -12.28
N GLU A 179 -3.02 3.40 -12.37
CA GLU A 179 -4.19 3.71 -13.21
C GLU A 179 -3.90 3.49 -14.70
N ARG A 180 -2.69 3.83 -15.18
CA ARG A 180 -2.23 3.54 -16.54
C ARG A 180 -2.05 2.04 -16.79
N GLN A 181 -1.50 1.30 -15.83
CA GLN A 181 -1.37 -0.17 -15.90
C GLN A 181 -2.75 -0.84 -15.96
N GLU A 182 -3.69 -0.46 -15.07
CA GLU A 182 -5.07 -0.96 -15.11
C GLU A 182 -5.79 -0.56 -16.41
N ALA A 183 -5.57 0.66 -16.93
CA ALA A 183 -6.17 1.10 -18.19
C ALA A 183 -5.69 0.23 -19.37
N ALA A 184 -4.39 -0.02 -19.45
CA ALA A 184 -3.80 -0.91 -20.46
C ALA A 184 -4.25 -2.37 -20.29
N GLU A 185 -4.52 -2.84 -19.06
CA GLU A 185 -5.08 -4.18 -18.86
C GLU A 185 -6.57 -4.25 -19.27
N ARG A 186 -7.36 -3.21 -18.93
CA ARG A 186 -8.76 -3.06 -19.38
C ARG A 186 -8.86 -2.98 -20.91
N GLU A 187 -7.88 -2.40 -21.58
CA GLU A 187 -7.78 -2.34 -23.04
C GLU A 187 -7.49 -3.73 -23.63
N ARG A 188 -6.41 -4.41 -23.20
CA ARG A 188 -6.09 -5.79 -23.63
C ARG A 188 -7.26 -6.76 -23.43
N ARG A 189 -7.93 -6.70 -22.28
CA ARG A 189 -9.10 -7.54 -21.98
C ARG A 189 -10.28 -7.28 -22.95
N ARG A 190 -10.42 -6.07 -23.49
CA ARG A 190 -11.42 -5.73 -24.53
C ARG A 190 -10.97 -6.21 -25.91
N GLU A 191 -9.69 -6.08 -26.24
CA GLU A 191 -9.11 -6.59 -27.48
C GLU A 191 -9.27 -8.12 -27.56
N GLU A 192 -8.91 -8.86 -26.51
CA GLU A 192 -9.12 -10.31 -26.40
C GLU A 192 -10.60 -10.70 -26.51
N GLN A 193 -11.52 -9.91 -25.95
CA GLN A 193 -12.96 -10.17 -26.08
C GLN A 193 -13.44 -9.97 -27.52
N ALA A 194 -13.03 -8.87 -28.16
CA ALA A 194 -13.37 -8.59 -29.56
C ALA A 194 -12.73 -9.59 -30.54
N GLU A 195 -11.53 -10.11 -30.24
CA GLU A 195 -10.89 -11.18 -31.02
C GLU A 195 -11.68 -12.49 -30.89
N ARG A 196 -11.99 -12.93 -29.66
CA ARG A 196 -12.82 -14.13 -29.42
C ARG A 196 -14.22 -14.01 -30.02
N GLU A 197 -14.79 -12.80 -30.11
CA GLU A 197 -16.05 -12.57 -30.82
C GLU A 197 -15.89 -12.71 -32.34
N ARG A 198 -14.83 -12.15 -32.94
CA ARG A 198 -14.50 -12.35 -34.37
C ARG A 198 -14.22 -13.81 -34.71
N GLU A 199 -13.52 -14.55 -33.85
CA GLU A 199 -13.31 -15.99 -33.99
C GLU A 199 -14.65 -16.75 -34.00
N ARG A 200 -15.56 -16.42 -33.07
CA ARG A 200 -16.90 -17.02 -32.99
C ARG A 200 -17.75 -16.69 -34.21
N GLU A 201 -17.72 -15.45 -34.69
CA GLU A 201 -18.41 -15.05 -35.92
C GLU A 201 -17.83 -15.76 -37.15
N HIS A 202 -16.50 -15.88 -37.24
CA HIS A 202 -15.85 -16.59 -38.34
C HIS A 202 -16.20 -18.08 -38.32
N ALA A 203 -16.10 -18.75 -37.16
CA ALA A 203 -16.48 -20.15 -37.00
C ALA A 203 -17.98 -20.36 -37.26
N ALA A 204 -18.85 -19.44 -36.82
CA ALA A 204 -20.28 -19.50 -37.11
C ALA A 204 -20.61 -19.27 -38.58
N ARG A 205 -19.79 -18.48 -39.31
CA ARG A 205 -19.91 -18.32 -40.76
C ARG A 205 -19.46 -19.58 -41.51
N VAL A 206 -18.29 -20.11 -41.19
CA VAL A 206 -17.79 -21.39 -41.78
C VAL A 206 -18.79 -22.51 -41.51
N ALA A 207 -19.30 -22.65 -40.28
CA ALA A 207 -20.30 -23.65 -39.94
C ALA A 207 -21.71 -23.39 -40.56
N ARG A 208 -21.94 -22.27 -41.25
CA ARG A 208 -23.09 -22.06 -42.15
C ARG A 208 -22.73 -22.45 -43.58
N GLU A 209 -21.61 -21.96 -44.10
CA GLU A 209 -21.06 -22.28 -45.42
C GLU A 209 -20.94 -23.81 -45.61
N GLU A 210 -20.46 -24.54 -44.59
CA GLU A 210 -20.42 -26.02 -44.55
C GLU A 210 -21.81 -26.67 -44.62
N ARG A 211 -22.81 -26.14 -43.91
CA ARG A 211 -24.19 -26.67 -43.93
C ARG A 211 -24.89 -26.39 -45.24
N GLU A 212 -24.69 -25.20 -45.81
CA GLU A 212 -25.24 -24.81 -47.10
C GLU A 212 -24.62 -25.65 -48.21
N HIS A 213 -23.30 -25.89 -48.18
CA HIS A 213 -22.62 -26.79 -49.11
C HIS A 213 -23.05 -28.26 -48.92
N ALA A 214 -23.24 -28.73 -47.68
CA ALA A 214 -23.77 -30.06 -47.40
C ALA A 214 -25.21 -30.24 -47.93
N ALA A 215 -26.09 -29.26 -47.70
CA ALA A 215 -27.46 -29.26 -48.22
C ALA A 215 -27.51 -29.18 -49.75
N GLN A 216 -26.62 -28.42 -50.39
CA GLN A 216 -26.46 -28.42 -51.85
C GLN A 216 -25.99 -29.78 -52.38
N LEU A 217 -25.06 -30.44 -51.69
CA LEU A 217 -24.62 -31.81 -52.03
C LEU A 217 -25.72 -32.85 -51.80
N GLU A 218 -26.61 -32.66 -50.83
CA GLU A 218 -27.75 -33.53 -50.55
C GLU A 218 -28.87 -33.35 -51.59
N ALA A 219 -29.31 -32.11 -51.86
CA ALA A 219 -30.25 -31.80 -52.94
C ALA A 219 -29.73 -32.30 -54.30
N ALA A 220 -28.43 -32.11 -54.61
CA ALA A 220 -27.82 -32.62 -55.84
C ALA A 220 -27.69 -34.17 -55.87
N ARG A 221 -27.90 -34.88 -54.76
CA ARG A 221 -28.05 -36.35 -54.74
C ARG A 221 -29.53 -36.74 -54.93
N GLU A 222 -30.46 -36.01 -54.31
CA GLU A 222 -31.90 -36.21 -54.47
C GLU A 222 -32.34 -35.95 -55.91
N ASP A 223 -31.96 -34.83 -56.53
CA ASP A 223 -32.18 -34.55 -57.96
C ASP A 223 -31.69 -35.69 -58.86
N ARG A 224 -30.52 -36.26 -58.54
CA ARG A 224 -29.96 -37.41 -59.27
C ARG A 224 -30.68 -38.72 -58.96
N ALA A 225 -31.32 -38.87 -57.80
CA ALA A 225 -32.16 -40.02 -57.50
C ALA A 225 -33.50 -39.92 -58.24
N ASP A 226 -34.15 -38.75 -58.18
CA ASP A 226 -35.41 -38.47 -58.86
C ASP A 226 -35.27 -38.45 -60.39
N ALA A 227 -34.12 -38.05 -60.93
CA ALA A 227 -33.83 -38.19 -62.36
C ALA A 227 -33.80 -39.68 -62.77
N ARG A 228 -33.05 -40.52 -62.03
CA ARG A 228 -32.96 -41.97 -62.29
C ARG A 228 -34.30 -42.68 -62.07
N HIS A 229 -35.07 -42.28 -61.07
CA HIS A 229 -36.41 -42.82 -60.82
C HIS A 229 -37.39 -42.42 -61.94
N ARG A 230 -37.29 -41.19 -62.48
CA ARG A 230 -38.04 -40.77 -63.67
C ARG A 230 -37.62 -41.55 -64.93
N GLU A 231 -36.32 -41.74 -65.17
CA GLU A 231 -35.82 -42.58 -66.27
C GLU A 231 -36.29 -44.04 -66.14
N GLU A 232 -36.30 -44.60 -64.93
CA GLU A 232 -36.78 -45.96 -64.68
C GLU A 232 -38.31 -46.07 -64.85
N GLN A 233 -39.08 -45.09 -64.38
CA GLN A 233 -40.53 -45.04 -64.65
C GLN A 233 -40.82 -44.90 -66.14
N GLU A 234 -40.08 -44.06 -66.88
CA GLU A 234 -40.19 -44.00 -68.34
C GLU A 234 -39.82 -45.32 -69.00
N ARG A 235 -38.77 -46.00 -68.54
CA ARG A 235 -38.35 -47.31 -69.05
C ARG A 235 -39.44 -48.36 -68.82
N GLN A 236 -40.00 -48.44 -67.60
CA GLN A 236 -41.14 -49.31 -67.28
C GLN A 236 -42.40 -48.93 -68.08
N ALA A 237 -42.66 -47.64 -68.32
CA ALA A 237 -43.81 -47.21 -69.13
C ALA A 237 -43.63 -47.57 -70.61
N ARG A 238 -42.43 -47.43 -71.16
CA ARG A 238 -42.06 -47.88 -72.51
C ARG A 238 -42.16 -49.40 -72.64
N GLU A 239 -41.70 -50.16 -71.63
CA GLU A 239 -41.81 -51.62 -71.58
C GLU A 239 -43.28 -52.08 -71.49
N ARG A 240 -44.09 -51.51 -70.58
CA ARG A 240 -45.53 -51.78 -70.48
C ARG A 240 -46.29 -51.41 -71.75
N LYS A 241 -45.92 -50.30 -72.42
CA LYS A 241 -46.52 -49.94 -73.71
C LYS A 241 -46.12 -50.92 -74.81
N ALA A 242 -44.84 -51.31 -74.89
CA ALA A 242 -44.39 -52.32 -75.85
C ALA A 242 -44.99 -53.71 -75.59
N GLU A 243 -45.33 -54.03 -74.35
CA GLU A 243 -46.09 -55.25 -74.00
C GLU A 243 -47.57 -55.12 -74.38
N ALA A 244 -48.21 -53.98 -74.12
CA ALA A 244 -49.58 -53.70 -74.56
C ALA A 244 -49.71 -53.74 -76.10
N ASP A 245 -48.75 -53.14 -76.82
CA ASP A 245 -48.69 -53.15 -78.29
C ASP A 245 -48.44 -54.58 -78.84
N ARG A 246 -47.75 -55.47 -78.10
CA ARG A 246 -47.66 -56.91 -78.43
C ARG A 246 -48.98 -57.62 -78.18
N ARG A 247 -49.56 -57.46 -76.99
CA ARG A 247 -50.84 -58.08 -76.61
C ARG A 247 -51.97 -57.65 -77.55
N ASP A 248 -51.98 -56.41 -78.04
CA ASP A 248 -52.98 -55.97 -79.03
C ASP A 248 -52.71 -56.50 -80.44
N ARG A 249 -51.45 -56.68 -80.86
CA ARG A 249 -51.10 -57.43 -82.09
C ARG A 249 -51.54 -58.88 -81.98
N GLU A 250 -51.17 -59.57 -80.90
CA GLU A 250 -51.59 -60.95 -80.60
C GLU A 250 -53.13 -61.06 -80.55
N ARG A 251 -53.81 -60.05 -80.01
CA ARG A 251 -55.29 -60.00 -79.96
C ARG A 251 -55.90 -59.81 -81.35
N ARG A 252 -55.32 -58.98 -82.22
CA ARG A 252 -55.73 -58.83 -83.62
C ARG A 252 -55.45 -60.10 -84.43
N GLU A 253 -54.25 -60.68 -84.28
CA GLU A 253 -53.87 -61.96 -84.88
C GLU A 253 -54.79 -63.09 -84.40
N GLN A 254 -55.20 -63.10 -83.14
CA GLN A 254 -56.21 -64.03 -82.62
C GLN A 254 -57.62 -63.74 -83.13
N GLU A 255 -58.03 -62.48 -83.31
CA GLU A 255 -59.33 -62.13 -83.89
C GLU A 255 -59.38 -62.45 -85.40
N ASP A 256 -58.29 -62.24 -86.14
CA ASP A 256 -58.20 -62.58 -87.57
C ASP A 256 -58.02 -64.08 -87.78
N ALA A 257 -57.25 -64.78 -86.93
CA ALA A 257 -57.23 -66.24 -86.89
C ALA A 257 -58.57 -66.82 -86.41
N ARG A 258 -59.35 -66.10 -85.60
CA ARG A 258 -60.72 -66.47 -85.25
C ARG A 258 -61.66 -66.30 -86.43
N LYS A 259 -61.63 -65.17 -87.15
CA LYS A 259 -62.39 -64.98 -88.41
C LYS A 259 -62.03 -66.04 -89.45
N ALA A 260 -60.74 -66.38 -89.59
CA ALA A 260 -60.29 -67.45 -90.46
C ALA A 260 -60.84 -68.82 -90.00
N LYS A 261 -60.81 -69.13 -88.70
CA LYS A 261 -61.42 -70.34 -88.13
C LYS A 261 -62.96 -70.32 -88.12
N GLU A 262 -63.59 -69.16 -88.27
CA GLU A 262 -65.04 -68.98 -88.38
C GLU A 262 -65.47 -69.28 -89.82
N ALA A 263 -64.77 -68.72 -90.82
CA ALA A 263 -64.90 -69.13 -92.23
C ALA A 263 -64.52 -70.61 -92.47
N GLU A 264 -63.54 -71.14 -91.73
CA GLU A 264 -63.22 -72.58 -91.74
C GLU A 264 -64.31 -73.41 -91.04
N ARG A 265 -64.95 -72.87 -89.98
CA ARG A 265 -66.09 -73.51 -89.29
C ARG A 265 -67.33 -73.56 -90.16
N ASP A 266 -67.67 -72.50 -90.89
CA ASP A 266 -68.79 -72.57 -91.85
C ASP A 266 -68.54 -73.63 -92.94
N ARG A 267 -67.27 -73.86 -93.28
CA ARG A 267 -66.84 -74.94 -94.18
C ARG A 267 -66.85 -76.34 -93.54
N LYS A 268 -66.61 -76.45 -92.23
CA LYS A 268 -66.54 -77.72 -91.48
C LYS A 268 -67.79 -78.06 -90.66
N ALA A 269 -68.76 -77.16 -90.54
CA ALA A 269 -70.05 -77.41 -89.88
C ALA A 269 -70.93 -78.41 -90.66
N ALA A 270 -70.60 -78.65 -91.93
CA ALA A 270 -71.15 -79.74 -92.73
C ALA A 270 -70.57 -81.13 -92.36
N GLU A 271 -69.47 -81.21 -91.59
CA GLU A 271 -68.69 -82.43 -91.41
C GLU A 271 -68.49 -82.82 -89.92
N ALA A 272 -69.29 -83.80 -89.49
CA ALA A 272 -69.04 -84.74 -88.39
C ALA A 272 -68.69 -84.20 -86.96
N ARG A 273 -69.76 -84.07 -86.16
CA ARG A 273 -69.90 -84.68 -84.79
C ARG A 273 -68.62 -85.27 -84.13
N ARG A 274 -68.13 -84.67 -83.04
CA ARG A 274 -67.73 -85.33 -81.74
C ARG A 274 -67.19 -84.32 -80.70
N ALA A 275 -67.12 -84.75 -79.43
CA ALA A 275 -66.67 -84.03 -78.22
C ALA A 275 -65.92 -85.02 -77.28
N PRO A 276 -65.46 -84.71 -76.04
CA PRO A 276 -65.26 -83.42 -75.31
C PRO A 276 -63.72 -83.17 -75.07
N VAL A 277 -63.05 -82.82 -73.94
CA VAL A 277 -63.31 -82.58 -72.48
C VAL A 277 -62.16 -81.72 -71.85
N ALA A 278 -62.46 -80.94 -70.77
CA ALA A 278 -61.62 -80.66 -69.56
C ALA A 278 -60.20 -79.99 -69.69
N ALA A 279 -59.52 -79.41 -68.68
CA ALA A 279 -59.85 -78.97 -67.29
C ALA A 279 -58.76 -78.03 -66.66
N VAL A 280 -59.16 -77.18 -65.69
CA VAL A 280 -58.51 -76.82 -64.37
C VAL A 280 -57.00 -76.42 -64.33
N SER A 281 -56.60 -75.14 -64.12
CA SER A 281 -56.41 -74.35 -62.85
C SER A 281 -54.96 -74.38 -62.23
N PRO A 282 -54.64 -73.95 -60.97
CA PRO A 282 -54.13 -72.56 -60.74
C PRO A 282 -52.97 -72.31 -59.69
N ALA A 283 -52.38 -71.11 -59.75
CA ALA A 283 -51.95 -70.22 -58.64
C ALA A 283 -50.83 -70.59 -57.60
N VAL A 284 -50.53 -69.62 -56.70
CA VAL A 284 -49.70 -69.64 -55.46
C VAL A 284 -48.16 -69.66 -55.70
N SER A 285 -47.27 -68.73 -55.31
CA SER A 285 -47.10 -67.74 -54.18
C SER A 285 -46.20 -68.23 -53.03
N THR A 286 -45.11 -67.51 -52.71
CA THR A 286 -44.66 -67.09 -51.34
C THR A 286 -43.28 -66.35 -51.31
N PRO A 287 -42.96 -65.54 -50.27
CA PRO A 287 -41.67 -64.83 -50.08
C PRO A 287 -40.95 -65.14 -48.72
N ARG A 288 -40.07 -64.22 -48.23
CA ARG A 288 -39.31 -64.16 -46.93
C ARG A 288 -38.03 -65.04 -46.85
N PRO A 289 -37.12 -64.88 -45.84
CA PRO A 289 -37.13 -64.01 -44.64
C PRO A 289 -35.85 -63.14 -44.44
N ALA A 290 -35.67 -62.58 -43.23
CA ALA A 290 -34.51 -61.81 -42.75
C ALA A 290 -33.89 -62.45 -41.48
N VAL A 291 -32.82 -61.89 -40.90
CA VAL A 291 -32.19 -62.37 -39.64
C VAL A 291 -31.59 -61.23 -38.79
N SER A 292 -31.40 -61.49 -37.48
CA SER A 292 -30.76 -60.64 -36.47
C SER A 292 -29.61 -61.39 -35.78
N ALA A 293 -28.79 -60.72 -34.96
CA ALA A 293 -27.71 -61.32 -34.17
C ALA A 293 -27.67 -60.79 -32.71
N THR A 294 -26.96 -61.51 -31.84
CA THR A 294 -26.99 -61.37 -30.37
C THR A 294 -25.61 -61.06 -29.75
N VAL A 295 -25.58 -60.82 -28.43
CA VAL A 295 -24.39 -60.55 -27.60
C VAL A 295 -24.32 -61.57 -26.45
N SER A 296 -23.13 -61.84 -25.92
CA SER A 296 -22.88 -62.77 -24.80
C SER A 296 -22.31 -62.06 -23.57
N ASP A 297 -22.64 -62.58 -22.38
CA ASP A 297 -22.08 -62.17 -21.09
C ASP A 297 -20.87 -63.05 -20.69
N ASP A 298 -19.91 -62.44 -19.99
CA ASP A 298 -19.08 -63.11 -18.98
C ASP A 298 -18.48 -62.03 -18.05
N ALA A 299 -18.54 -62.22 -16.72
CA ALA A 299 -18.29 -61.13 -15.76
C ALA A 299 -17.44 -61.56 -14.54
N PRO A 300 -16.33 -60.87 -14.23
CA PRO A 300 -15.49 -61.19 -13.08
C PRO A 300 -16.15 -60.79 -11.74
N ALA A 301 -15.80 -61.51 -10.68
CA ALA A 301 -16.31 -61.26 -9.33
C ALA A 301 -15.87 -59.88 -8.80
N LYS A 302 -16.83 -59.13 -8.24
CA LYS A 302 -16.62 -57.78 -7.70
C LYS A 302 -15.74 -57.79 -6.46
N LEU A 303 -14.75 -56.89 -6.42
CA LEU A 303 -13.99 -56.62 -5.19
C LEU A 303 -14.89 -55.97 -4.12
N PRO A 304 -14.68 -56.28 -2.83
CA PRO A 304 -15.29 -55.55 -1.71
C PRO A 304 -15.04 -54.05 -1.81
N GLU A 305 -16.02 -53.21 -1.43
CA GLU A 305 -15.98 -51.76 -1.73
C GLU A 305 -14.72 -51.06 -1.17
N ALA A 306 -14.23 -51.44 0.01
CA ALA A 306 -13.00 -50.89 0.59
C ALA A 306 -11.76 -51.17 -0.29
N GLN A 307 -11.66 -52.38 -0.86
CA GLN A 307 -10.57 -52.74 -1.78
C GLN A 307 -10.75 -52.07 -3.15
N ALA A 308 -11.99 -51.96 -3.63
CA ALA A 308 -12.30 -51.25 -4.87
C ALA A 308 -11.97 -49.74 -4.77
N ARG A 309 -12.21 -49.10 -3.62
CA ARG A 309 -11.82 -47.70 -3.36
C ARG A 309 -10.30 -47.52 -3.38
N GLN A 310 -9.54 -48.41 -2.73
CA GLN A 310 -8.07 -48.36 -2.78
C GLN A 310 -7.56 -48.54 -4.22
N ALA A 311 -8.10 -49.51 -4.96
CA ALA A 311 -7.73 -49.74 -6.36
C ALA A 311 -8.09 -48.57 -7.31
N VAL A 312 -9.07 -47.72 -6.97
CA VAL A 312 -9.32 -46.46 -7.69
C VAL A 312 -8.21 -45.44 -7.38
N ILE A 313 -7.83 -45.26 -6.11
CA ILE A 313 -6.74 -44.35 -5.70
C ILE A 313 -5.43 -44.77 -6.40
N ASP A 314 -5.02 -46.03 -6.22
CA ASP A 314 -3.81 -46.59 -6.82
C ASP A 314 -3.85 -46.51 -8.36
N GLY A 315 -5.04 -46.73 -8.95
CA GLY A 315 -5.25 -46.64 -10.39
C GLY A 315 -5.11 -45.23 -10.95
N VAL A 316 -5.62 -44.21 -10.25
CA VAL A 316 -5.46 -42.79 -10.61
C VAL A 316 -4.01 -42.35 -10.45
N SER A 317 -3.35 -42.68 -9.34
CA SER A 317 -1.92 -42.39 -9.14
C SER A 317 -1.02 -43.09 -10.15
N ALA A 318 -1.43 -44.25 -10.68
CA ALA A 318 -0.75 -44.97 -11.76
C ALA A 318 -1.18 -44.55 -13.18
N GLY A 319 -2.02 -43.51 -13.33
CA GLY A 319 -2.44 -42.97 -14.63
C GLY A 319 -3.33 -43.90 -15.47
N ARG A 320 -4.00 -44.89 -14.87
CA ARG A 320 -4.85 -45.86 -15.58
C ARG A 320 -6.20 -45.25 -15.98
N SER A 321 -6.76 -45.71 -17.10
CA SER A 321 -8.09 -45.26 -17.53
C SER A 321 -9.20 -45.79 -16.63
N GLN A 322 -10.31 -45.05 -16.56
CA GLN A 322 -11.51 -45.46 -15.79
C GLN A 322 -12.05 -46.83 -16.23
N ARG A 323 -11.82 -47.24 -17.49
CA ARG A 323 -12.26 -48.54 -18.02
C ARG A 323 -11.38 -49.69 -17.52
N GLU A 324 -10.08 -49.47 -17.38
CA GLU A 324 -9.16 -50.46 -16.80
C GLU A 324 -9.39 -50.61 -15.30
N ILE A 325 -9.61 -49.50 -14.58
CA ILE A 325 -9.96 -49.50 -13.15
C ILE A 325 -11.30 -50.22 -12.92
N ALA A 326 -12.29 -50.02 -13.80
CA ALA A 326 -13.55 -50.78 -13.77
C ALA A 326 -13.34 -52.29 -13.99
N ALA A 327 -12.54 -52.67 -14.99
CA ALA A 327 -12.22 -54.08 -15.26
C ALA A 327 -11.45 -54.75 -14.11
N LEU A 328 -10.51 -54.05 -13.48
CA LEU A 328 -9.71 -54.54 -12.35
C LEU A 328 -10.52 -54.71 -11.05
N THR A 329 -11.60 -53.94 -10.87
CA THR A 329 -12.42 -53.96 -9.65
C THR A 329 -13.72 -54.77 -9.79
N GLY A 330 -14.18 -55.01 -11.02
CA GLY A 330 -15.51 -55.56 -11.32
C GLY A 330 -16.66 -54.55 -11.12
N TRP A 331 -16.35 -53.30 -10.75
CA TRP A 331 -17.35 -52.23 -10.59
C TRP A 331 -17.58 -51.49 -11.91
N SER A 332 -18.75 -50.89 -12.08
CA SER A 332 -19.10 -50.22 -13.34
C SER A 332 -18.26 -48.95 -13.56
N THR A 333 -18.02 -48.60 -14.82
CA THR A 333 -17.32 -47.36 -15.21
C THR A 333 -17.95 -46.11 -14.59
N GLY A 334 -19.28 -46.06 -14.45
CA GLY A 334 -19.98 -44.96 -13.78
C GLY A 334 -19.72 -44.89 -12.26
N TRP A 335 -19.51 -46.02 -11.58
CA TRP A 335 -19.10 -46.02 -10.17
C TRP A 335 -17.66 -45.52 -10.02
N VAL A 336 -16.75 -45.99 -10.89
CA VAL A 336 -15.36 -45.54 -10.93
C VAL A 336 -15.27 -44.04 -11.22
N ALA A 337 -15.97 -43.55 -12.25
CA ALA A 337 -16.00 -42.13 -12.62
C ALA A 337 -16.42 -41.24 -11.45
N LYS A 338 -17.44 -41.65 -10.66
CA LYS A 338 -17.85 -40.92 -9.45
C LYS A 338 -16.73 -40.86 -8.40
N ARG A 339 -16.01 -41.97 -8.16
CA ARG A 339 -14.90 -42.00 -7.18
C ARG A 339 -13.68 -41.21 -7.64
N VAL A 340 -13.41 -41.14 -8.94
CA VAL A 340 -12.36 -40.27 -9.49
C VAL A 340 -12.72 -38.79 -9.33
N LEU A 341 -13.99 -38.41 -9.51
CA LEU A 341 -14.46 -37.04 -9.24
C LEU A 341 -14.35 -36.67 -7.75
N GLU A 342 -14.82 -37.53 -6.85
CA GLU A 342 -14.70 -37.31 -5.39
C GLU A 342 -13.24 -37.14 -4.91
N LEU A 343 -12.27 -37.77 -5.57
CA LEU A 343 -10.84 -37.59 -5.29
C LEU A 343 -10.30 -36.26 -5.83
N GLY A 344 -10.85 -35.74 -6.94
CA GLY A 344 -10.51 -34.44 -7.51
C GLY A 344 -11.17 -33.24 -6.81
N GLU A 345 -12.26 -33.47 -6.05
CA GLU A 345 -12.90 -32.47 -5.19
C GLU A 345 -12.26 -32.36 -3.80
N ALA A 346 -11.34 -33.28 -3.46
CA ALA A 346 -10.72 -33.41 -2.13
C ALA A 346 -9.20 -33.10 -2.11
N ALA A 347 -8.68 -32.49 -3.18
CA ALA A 347 -7.26 -32.17 -3.39
C ALA A 347 -7.06 -30.68 -3.74
#